data_AF-A0A922YX95-F1
#
_entry.id   AF-A0A922YX95-F1
#
_cell.length_a   1.000
_cell.length_b   1.000
_cell.length_c   1.000
_cell.angle_alpha   90.00
_cell.angle_beta   90.00
_cell.angle_gamma   90.00
#
_symmetry.space_group_name_H-M   'P 1'
#
loop_
_entity.id
_entity.type
_entity.pdbx_description
1 polymer ?
#
loop_
_entity_poly.entity_id
_entity_poly.type
_entity_poly.pdbx_seq_one_letter_code
_entity_poly.pdbx_strand_id
1 'polypeptide(L)' 'MYTAHPHRYDHMPYRHVGKSGLKLPSITLGLWHNFG' A
#
# COMPACT_ATOMS: atom_id res chain seq x y z
N MET A 1 15.61 -12.60 10.72
CA MET A 1 14.18 -12.80 10.40
C MET A 1 13.56 -11.42 10.27
N TYR A 2 12.79 -11.13 9.20
CA TYR A 2 12.17 -9.82 9.01
C TYR A 2 10.76 -9.80 9.64
N THR A 3 10.42 -8.70 10.32
CA THR A 3 9.11 -8.46 10.93
C THR A 3 8.60 -7.10 10.49
N ALA A 4 7.38 -7.06 9.97
CA ALA A 4 6.76 -5.80 9.55
C ALA A 4 6.38 -4.94 10.76
N HIS A 5 6.33 -3.62 10.54
CA HIS A 5 5.97 -2.68 11.61
C HIS A 5 4.53 -2.89 12.09
N PRO A 6 4.27 -2.94 13.41
CA PRO A 6 2.93 -3.21 13.96
C PRO A 6 1.92 -2.10 13.63
N HIS A 7 2.36 -0.84 13.57
CA HIS A 7 1.51 0.34 13.32
C HIS A 7 1.44 0.77 11.85
N ARG A 8 1.72 -0.14 10.92
CA ARG A 8 1.87 0.20 9.47
C ARG A 8 0.58 0.73 8.80
N TYR A 9 -0.58 0.61 9.45
CA TYR A 9 -1.87 1.04 8.93
C TYR A 9 -2.42 2.30 9.60
N ASP A 10 -1.82 2.75 10.70
CA ASP A 10 -2.37 3.80 11.56
C ASP A 10 -2.42 5.16 10.86
N HIS A 11 -1.47 5.42 9.96
CA HIS A 11 -1.31 6.70 9.28
C HIS A 11 -1.50 6.65 7.76
N MET A 12 -1.68 5.46 7.17
CA MET A 12 -1.80 5.32 5.72
C MET A 12 -3.27 5.49 5.29
N PRO A 13 -3.63 6.54 4.54
CA PRO A 13 -4.99 6.68 4.04
C PRO A 13 -5.24 5.71 2.88
N TYR A 14 -6.37 5.01 2.95
CA TYR A 14 -6.84 4.07 1.94
C TYR A 14 -8.02 4.65 1.16
N ARG A 15 -7.99 4.53 -0.17
CA ARG A 15 -9.02 5.05 -1.08
C ARG A 15 -9.70 3.90 -1.84
N HIS A 16 -11.02 4.01 -2.02
CA HIS A 16 -11.77 3.07 -2.82
C HIS A 16 -11.44 3.18 -4.31
N VAL A 17 -11.37 2.04 -4.99
CA VAL A 17 -11.18 2.00 -6.44
C VAL A 17 -12.55 2.01 -7.12
N GLY A 18 -13.03 3.21 -7.45
CA GLY A 18 -14.34 3.40 -8.09
C GLY A 18 -15.48 2.88 -7.22
N LYS A 19 -16.39 2.09 -7.81
CA LYS A 19 -17.53 1.45 -7.11
C LYS A 19 -17.20 0.07 -6.54
N SER A 20 -15.92 -0.31 -6.52
CA SER A 20 -15.50 -1.62 -6.01
C SER A 20 -15.27 -1.58 -4.50
N GLY A 21 -15.36 -2.75 -3.86
CA GLY A 21 -14.95 -2.93 -2.46
C GLY A 21 -13.44 -2.82 -2.22
N LEU A 22 -12.64 -2.71 -3.29
CA LEU A 22 -11.18 -2.65 -3.20
C LEU A 22 -10.73 -1.28 -2.69
N LYS A 23 -9.83 -1.32 -1.69
CA LYS A 23 -9.18 -0.15 -1.11
C LYS A 23 -7.69 -0.20 -1.41
N LEU A 24 -7.14 0.83 -2.03
CA LEU A 24 -5.72 0.98 -2.29
C LEU A 24 -5.11 2.06 -1.39
N PRO A 25 -3.85 1.90 -0.94
CA PRO A 25 -3.15 2.97 -0.26
C PRO A 25 -2.98 4.16 -1.20
N SER A 26 -2.95 5.37 -0.65
CA SER A 26 -2.74 6.60 -1.44
C SER A 26 -1.40 6.64 -2.16
N ILE A 27 -0.41 5.89 -1.68
CA ILE A 27 0.93 5.76 -2.24
C ILE A 27 1.19 4.27 -2.49
N THR A 28 1.60 3.94 -3.72
CA THR A 28 1.96 2.58 -4.15
C THR A 28 3.39 2.56 -4.67
N LEU A 29 4.08 1.44 -4.48
CA LEU A 29 5.43 1.23 -5.01
C LEU A 29 5.33 0.47 -6.33
N GLY A 30 5.70 1.15 -7.43
CA GLY A 30 5.85 0.52 -8.74
C GLY A 30 7.27 -0.03 -8.92
N LEU A 31 7.39 -1.31 -9.28
CA LEU A 31 8.67 -2.01 -9.45
C LEU A 31 9.17 -1.97 -10.91
N TRP A 32 8.83 -0.93 -11.65
CA TRP A 32 9.10 -0.85 -13.10
C TRP A 32 10.59 -0.71 -13.43
N HIS A 33 11.33 0.02 -12.58
CA HIS A 33 12.78 0.21 -12.68
C HIS A 33 13.42 -0.08 -11.31
N ASN A 34 14.72 -0.44 -11.31
CA ASN A 34 15.53 -0.70 -10.12
C ASN A 34 15.29 -2.04 -9.40
N PHE A 35 14.53 -2.94 -10.03
CA PHE A 35 14.31 -4.32 -9.57
C PHE A 35 14.65 -5.32 -10.68
N GLY A 36 15.82 -5.13 -11.30
CA GLY A 36 16.40 -5.97 -12.36
C GLY A 36 17.91 -5.93 -12.33
#